data_AF-A0A3T0W1D1-F1
#
_entry.id   AF-A0A3T0W1D1-F1
#
_cell.length_a   1.000
_cell.length_b   1.000
_cell.length_c   1.000
_cell.angle_alpha   90.00
_cell.angle_beta   90.00
_cell.angle_gamma   90.00
#
_symmetry.space_group_name_H-M   'P 1'
#
loop_
_entity.id
_entity.type
_entity.pdbx_description
1 polymer ?
#
loop_
_entity_poly.entity_id
_entity_poly.type
_entity_poly.pdbx_seq_one_letter_code
_entity_poly.pdbx_strand_id
1 'polypeptide(L)'
;MDDFLFSDDPGEVEVQEKSGTWKVIIVDDEPEVHAVTKLALSDFEFQKKRLEFLSAYSGEEAKKVVMDHPDAAIVLLDVVMETDDAGLRVAQYIRETAKNNNIRIILRTGQPGQAPERQVIVNYDINDYKSKTELTAQKLFTVVMSSLRSYRDILSIDQSRQGLEKIITASRNIFASHSIDQFIEGVIQQLTSLLGTVDEAIYATSLVASNDPSNSSDKLVVFTGRGEFARSEGKPIEDVLDPEQMDACRQALQDRGIVYKDNYLFAYCSSEYNHASMLFVSGIPEFLTDTQKHLIKIFSQNVQLAYENVQLQAEIEDTQQELVYRLSEALEQRSTESGNHVKRVANICYVLAKHYGLSYREAELVRLASPLHDVGNVGIPDAILNKPHKLEPEEWDVMKSHTQKGYQILRDSRREIVNAGAMIARDHHERWDGSGYPSGKKGEEIHIFGRIAAIADVYDSMRHERCYRPAYSLDEVVAEINSQKGKHFDPKLVDVFNTVIDELEQILARLED
;
A
#
# COMPACT_ATOMS: atom_id res chain seq x y z
N MET A 1 -10.64 37.02 -26.88
CA MET A 1 -11.67 36.33 -27.68
C MET A 1 -11.44 34.86 -27.38
N ASP A 2 -11.63 34.45 -26.13
CA ASP A 2 -12.92 34.23 -25.47
C ASP A 2 -13.76 33.23 -26.27
N ASP A 3 -13.66 31.97 -25.87
CA ASP A 3 -14.76 31.02 -25.94
C ASP A 3 -14.64 30.07 -24.74
N PHE A 4 -15.00 30.61 -23.57
CA PHE A 4 -15.43 29.81 -22.43
C PHE A 4 -16.88 29.39 -22.71
N LEU A 5 -17.06 28.21 -23.33
CA LEU A 5 -18.36 27.55 -23.36
C LEU A 5 -18.67 27.02 -21.96
N PHE A 6 -19.60 27.66 -21.28
CA PHE A 6 -20.34 27.05 -20.17
C PHE A 6 -21.15 25.88 -20.74
N SER A 7 -20.82 24.64 -20.38
CA SER A 7 -21.65 23.46 -20.68
C SER A 7 -22.31 22.94 -19.41
N ASP A 8 -23.63 23.04 -19.45
CA ASP A 8 -24.67 22.24 -18.81
C ASP A 8 -24.80 22.23 -17.28
N ASP A 9 -25.94 22.79 -16.87
CA ASP A 9 -26.61 22.69 -15.58
C ASP A 9 -26.58 21.23 -15.08
N PRO A 10 -26.11 20.94 -13.85
CA PRO A 10 -26.18 19.59 -13.30
C PRO A 10 -27.66 19.24 -13.11
N GLY A 11 -28.14 18.32 -13.95
CA GLY A 11 -29.50 17.77 -13.87
C GLY A 11 -29.82 17.33 -12.44
N GLU A 12 -30.98 17.76 -11.95
CA GLU A 12 -31.49 17.43 -10.63
C GLU A 12 -31.59 15.90 -10.48
N VAL A 13 -30.68 15.32 -9.70
CA VAL A 13 -30.75 13.91 -9.29
C VAL A 13 -31.73 13.81 -8.13
N GLU A 14 -32.88 13.17 -8.35
CA GLU A 14 -33.82 12.82 -7.28
C GLU A 14 -33.17 11.79 -6.33
N VAL A 15 -32.70 12.28 -5.18
CA VAL A 15 -32.27 11.43 -4.06
C VAL A 15 -33.51 10.82 -3.40
N GLN A 16 -33.59 9.49 -3.29
CA GLN A 16 -34.56 8.84 -2.41
C GLN A 16 -34.22 9.16 -0.94
N GLU A 17 -34.97 10.08 -0.34
CA GLU A 17 -34.68 10.66 0.97
C GLU A 17 -35.28 9.85 2.13
N LYS A 18 -34.46 9.52 3.13
CA LYS A 18 -34.92 9.13 4.46
C LYS A 18 -35.87 10.20 5.01
N SER A 19 -37.09 9.79 5.38
CA SER A 19 -38.05 10.57 6.17
C SER A 19 -37.36 11.11 7.43
N GLY A 20 -37.09 12.40 7.48
CA GLY A 20 -36.44 13.05 8.61
C GLY A 20 -36.93 14.49 8.79
N THR A 21 -36.58 15.10 9.92
CA THR A 21 -36.96 16.48 10.27
C THR A 21 -35.72 17.35 10.42
N TRP A 22 -35.85 18.64 10.13
CA TRP A 22 -34.84 19.64 10.48
C TRP A 22 -35.15 20.21 11.86
N LYS A 23 -34.29 19.95 12.84
CA LYS A 23 -34.46 20.46 14.21
C LYS A 23 -34.11 21.94 14.30
N VAL A 24 -35.05 22.73 14.79
CA VAL A 24 -34.91 24.17 15.06
C VAL A 24 -35.17 24.41 16.53
N ILE A 25 -34.17 24.91 17.24
CA ILE A 25 -34.29 25.30 18.66
C ILE A 25 -34.79 26.74 18.71
N ILE A 26 -35.86 26.98 19.46
CA ILE A 26 -36.38 28.32 19.76
C ILE A 26 -36.06 28.59 21.22
N VAL A 27 -35.29 29.64 21.47
CA VAL A 27 -34.89 30.09 22.81
C VAL A 27 -35.41 31.52 23.02
N ASP A 28 -36.41 31.64 23.88
CA ASP A 28 -37.09 32.91 24.21
C ASP A 28 -37.83 32.70 25.54
N ASP A 29 -37.85 33.68 26.43
CA ASP A 29 -38.58 33.59 27.70
C ASP A 29 -40.09 33.85 27.53
N GLU A 30 -40.50 34.39 26.36
CA GLU A 30 -41.90 34.67 26.02
C GLU A 30 -42.57 33.50 25.26
N PRO A 31 -43.55 32.78 25.87
CA PRO A 31 -44.23 31.66 25.21
C PRO A 31 -44.97 32.05 23.91
N GLU A 32 -45.41 33.30 23.80
CA GLU A 32 -46.09 33.83 22.61
C GLU A 32 -45.15 33.83 21.39
N VAL A 33 -43.87 34.16 21.59
CA VAL A 33 -42.88 34.16 20.50
C VAL A 33 -42.70 32.76 19.94
N HIS A 34 -42.75 31.73 20.79
CA HIS A 34 -42.69 30.33 20.34
C HIS A 34 -43.89 29.97 19.48
N ALA A 35 -45.10 30.34 19.91
CA ALA A 35 -46.33 30.07 19.18
C ALA A 35 -46.34 30.77 17.81
N VAL A 36 -45.95 32.05 17.77
CA VAL A 36 -45.88 32.84 16.52
C VAL A 36 -44.82 32.27 15.57
N THR A 37 -43.64 31.91 16.09
CA THR A 37 -42.56 31.33 15.28
C THR A 37 -43.00 30.00 14.65
N LYS A 38 -43.65 29.13 15.44
CA LYS A 38 -44.16 27.83 14.96
C LYS A 38 -45.26 28.01 13.91
N LEU A 39 -46.16 28.98 14.11
CA LEU A 39 -47.23 29.28 13.16
C LEU A 39 -46.69 29.85 11.85
N ALA A 40 -45.73 30.78 11.92
CA ALA A 40 -45.13 31.41 10.74
C ALA A 40 -44.35 30.42 9.86
N LEU A 41 -43.94 29.27 10.41
CA LEU A 41 -43.13 28.25 9.74
C LEU A 41 -43.84 26.89 9.63
N SER A 42 -45.15 26.81 9.89
CA SER A 42 -45.89 25.53 9.93
C SER A 42 -45.88 24.78 8.59
N ASP A 43 -45.87 25.53 7.49
CA ASP A 43 -45.90 25.00 6.12
C ASP A 43 -44.49 24.99 5.49
N PHE A 44 -43.43 25.13 6.31
CA PHE A 44 -42.07 25.13 5.82
C PHE A 44 -41.61 23.72 5.43
N GLU A 45 -41.12 23.59 4.21
CA GLU A 45 -40.54 22.36 3.68
C GLU A 45 -39.23 22.67 2.95
N PHE A 46 -38.19 21.89 3.22
CA PHE A 46 -36.92 21.96 2.51
C PHE A 46 -36.35 20.56 2.35
N GLN A 47 -36.04 20.17 1.10
CA GLN A 47 -35.59 18.81 0.76
C GLN A 47 -36.57 17.73 1.27
N LYS A 48 -37.87 17.93 1.01
CA LYS A 48 -38.99 17.07 1.46
C LYS A 48 -39.04 16.79 2.97
N LYS A 49 -38.29 17.55 3.78
CA LYS A 49 -38.25 17.47 5.24
C LYS A 49 -38.96 18.68 5.85
N ARG A 50 -39.72 18.41 6.90
CA ARG A 50 -40.40 19.44 7.73
C ARG A 50 -39.52 19.87 8.89
N LEU A 51 -39.88 20.98 9.51
CA LEU A 51 -39.22 21.46 10.72
C LEU A 51 -39.75 20.72 11.97
N GLU A 52 -38.84 20.37 12.87
CA GLU A 52 -39.14 19.95 14.24
C GLU A 52 -38.70 21.05 15.19
N PHE A 53 -39.62 21.55 16.01
CA PHE A 53 -39.33 22.67 16.90
C PHE A 53 -39.05 22.19 18.32
N LEU A 54 -37.86 22.51 18.82
CA LEU A 54 -37.45 22.32 20.21
C LEU A 54 -37.55 23.68 20.92
N SER A 55 -38.11 23.73 22.12
CA SER A 55 -38.32 24.98 22.86
C SER A 55 -37.51 24.99 24.15
N ALA A 56 -36.84 26.10 24.43
CA ALA A 56 -36.21 26.41 25.70
C ALA A 56 -36.62 27.82 26.13
N TYR A 57 -36.94 27.99 27.40
CA TYR A 57 -37.47 29.24 27.96
C TYR A 57 -36.45 30.00 28.82
N SER A 58 -35.24 29.46 28.90
CA SER A 58 -34.14 30.01 29.68
C SER A 58 -32.80 29.72 29.04
N GLY A 59 -31.77 30.49 29.40
CA GLY A 59 -30.40 30.24 28.95
C GLY A 59 -29.87 28.87 29.39
N GLU A 60 -30.23 28.39 30.58
CA GLU A 60 -29.83 27.07 31.08
C GLU A 60 -30.57 25.92 30.36
N GLU A 61 -31.87 26.08 30.08
CA GLU A 61 -32.60 25.12 29.25
C GLU A 61 -32.03 25.06 27.84
N ALA A 62 -31.66 26.20 27.26
CA ALA A 62 -31.09 26.26 25.92
C ALA A 62 -29.79 25.46 25.81
N LYS A 63 -28.88 25.61 26.79
CA LYS A 63 -27.64 24.82 26.86
C LYS A 63 -27.93 23.33 26.91
N LYS A 64 -28.92 22.92 27.71
CA LYS A 64 -29.33 21.52 27.82
C LYS A 64 -29.90 20.97 26.51
N VAL A 65 -30.81 21.70 25.87
CA VAL A 65 -31.40 21.28 24.58
C VAL A 65 -30.35 21.17 23.49
N VAL A 66 -29.36 22.06 23.44
CA VAL A 66 -28.25 21.96 22.47
C VAL A 66 -27.39 20.72 22.73
N MET A 67 -27.12 20.36 23.99
CA MET A 67 -26.37 19.15 24.32
C MET A 67 -27.15 17.88 23.97
N ASP A 68 -28.44 17.84 24.25
CA ASP A 68 -29.31 16.69 23.99
C ASP A 68 -29.58 16.50 22.47
N HIS A 69 -29.46 17.58 21.70
CA HIS A 69 -29.70 17.60 20.26
C HIS A 69 -28.52 18.23 19.49
N PRO A 70 -27.36 17.55 19.41
CA PRO A 70 -26.20 18.06 18.69
C PRO A 70 -26.44 18.19 17.18
N ASP A 71 -27.46 17.50 16.66
CA ASP A 71 -27.88 17.50 15.26
C ASP A 71 -28.84 18.65 14.90
N ALA A 72 -29.16 19.53 15.86
CA ALA A 72 -29.96 20.72 15.60
C ALA A 72 -29.33 21.62 14.53
N ALA A 73 -30.12 22.01 13.53
CA ALA A 73 -29.64 22.79 12.40
C ALA A 73 -29.57 24.28 12.71
N ILE A 74 -30.55 24.79 13.46
CA ILE A 74 -30.73 26.21 13.74
C ILE A 74 -31.06 26.43 15.23
N VAL A 75 -30.51 27.50 15.80
CA VAL A 75 -31.01 28.12 17.04
C VAL A 75 -31.51 29.53 16.74
N LEU A 76 -32.81 29.77 16.98
CA LEU A 76 -33.41 31.09 17.04
C LEU A 76 -33.31 31.56 18.50
N LEU A 77 -32.39 32.48 18.78
CA LEU A 77 -31.96 32.78 20.14
C LEU A 77 -32.24 34.24 20.50
N ASP A 78 -33.05 34.46 21.53
CA ASP A 78 -33.23 35.81 22.06
C ASP A 78 -31.99 36.29 22.82
N VAL A 79 -31.65 37.57 22.67
CA VAL A 79 -30.47 38.17 23.31
C VAL A 79 -30.71 38.42 24.79
N VAL A 80 -31.88 38.99 25.11
CA VAL A 80 -32.24 39.45 26.45
C VAL A 80 -33.32 38.52 26.99
N MET A 81 -33.01 37.79 28.05
CA MET A 81 -33.96 36.91 28.75
C MET A 81 -33.85 37.19 30.25
N GLU A 82 -33.27 36.27 31.04
CA GLU A 82 -33.09 36.46 32.48
C GLU A 82 -32.03 37.52 32.81
N THR A 83 -31.09 37.72 31.88
CA THR A 83 -30.11 38.82 31.89
C THR A 83 -30.01 39.42 30.48
N ASP A 84 -29.50 40.66 30.42
CA ASP A 84 -29.33 41.43 29.17
C ASP A 84 -28.38 40.77 28.15
N ASP A 85 -27.59 39.80 28.60
CA ASP A 85 -26.59 39.07 27.82
C ASP A 85 -26.80 37.54 27.83
N ALA A 86 -27.94 37.05 28.34
CA ALA A 86 -28.21 35.62 28.50
C ALA A 86 -28.05 34.86 27.18
N GLY A 87 -28.63 35.38 26.09
CA GLY A 87 -28.50 34.81 24.75
C GLY A 87 -27.07 34.79 24.23
N LEU A 88 -26.29 35.84 24.51
CA LEU A 88 -24.89 35.90 24.09
C LEU A 88 -24.05 34.83 24.78
N ARG A 89 -24.30 34.58 26.07
CA ARG A 89 -23.63 33.50 26.81
C ARG A 89 -24.02 32.12 26.28
N VAL A 90 -25.26 31.93 25.84
CA VAL A 90 -25.67 30.68 25.17
C VAL A 90 -24.95 30.52 23.84
N ALA A 91 -24.86 31.58 23.01
CA ALA A 91 -24.12 31.53 21.75
C ALA A 91 -22.64 31.18 21.97
N GLN A 92 -22.00 31.82 22.96
CA GLN A 92 -20.64 31.50 23.37
C GLN A 92 -20.50 30.05 23.83
N TYR A 93 -21.43 29.55 24.65
CA TYR A 93 -21.43 28.16 25.09
C TYR A 93 -21.51 27.18 23.92
N ILE A 94 -22.37 27.43 22.93
CA ILE A 94 -22.53 26.59 21.74
C ILE A 94 -21.19 26.45 20.98
N ARG A 95 -20.47 27.56 20.81
CA ARG A 95 -19.21 27.60 20.05
C ARG A 95 -18.01 27.12 20.85
N GLU A 96 -17.84 27.57 22.07
CA GLU A 96 -16.62 27.33 22.85
C GLU A 96 -16.69 26.04 23.68
N THR A 97 -17.85 25.76 24.28
CA THR A 97 -18.01 24.62 25.21
C THR A 97 -18.56 23.39 24.50
N ALA A 98 -19.72 23.52 23.83
CA ALA A 98 -20.31 22.42 23.08
C ALA A 98 -19.56 22.13 21.77
N LYS A 99 -18.71 23.09 21.31
CA LYS A 99 -17.93 23.01 20.07
C LYS A 99 -18.78 22.69 18.83
N ASN A 100 -20.05 23.07 18.86
CA ASN A 100 -20.95 22.89 17.73
C ASN A 100 -20.80 24.10 16.80
N ASN A 101 -19.78 24.06 15.94
CA ASN A 101 -19.56 25.09 14.93
C ASN A 101 -20.49 24.94 13.72
N ASN A 102 -21.26 23.85 13.64
CA ASN A 102 -22.13 23.53 12.51
C ASN A 102 -23.52 24.13 12.69
N ILE A 103 -24.09 24.18 13.89
CA ILE A 103 -25.40 24.79 14.13
C ILE A 103 -25.43 26.27 13.77
N ARG A 104 -26.50 26.72 13.11
CA ARG A 104 -26.67 28.13 12.71
C ARG A 104 -27.35 28.92 13.82
N ILE A 105 -26.69 29.96 14.33
CA ILE A 105 -27.24 30.81 15.41
C ILE A 105 -27.80 32.08 14.79
N ILE A 106 -29.10 32.31 14.98
CA ILE A 106 -29.79 33.54 14.59
C ILE A 106 -30.21 34.26 15.86
N LEU A 107 -29.59 35.41 16.14
CA LEU A 107 -29.98 36.23 17.27
C LEU A 107 -31.22 37.07 16.93
N ARG A 108 -32.16 37.12 17.89
CA ARG A 108 -33.33 37.99 17.86
C ARG A 108 -33.27 38.91 19.07
N THR A 109 -33.70 40.16 18.93
CA THR A 109 -33.87 41.05 20.09
C THR A 109 -35.01 42.02 19.89
N GLY A 110 -35.73 42.38 20.95
CA GLY A 110 -36.68 43.50 20.94
C GLY A 110 -36.03 44.88 21.02
N GLN A 111 -34.75 44.97 21.42
CA GLN A 111 -34.05 46.24 21.68
C GLN A 111 -32.66 46.27 21.00
N PRO A 112 -32.55 46.80 19.76
CA PRO A 112 -31.30 46.80 18.98
C PRO A 112 -30.15 47.67 19.56
N GLY A 113 -30.37 48.40 20.65
CA GLY A 113 -29.47 49.46 21.13
C GLY A 113 -28.42 49.06 22.16
N GLN A 114 -28.47 47.84 22.73
CA GLN A 114 -27.61 47.47 23.86
C GLN A 114 -26.26 46.86 23.49
N ALA A 115 -26.12 46.32 22.28
CA ALA A 115 -24.84 45.84 21.75
C ALA A 115 -24.77 46.09 20.23
N PRO A 116 -23.67 46.66 19.69
CA PRO A 116 -23.56 46.90 18.25
C PRO A 116 -23.59 45.57 17.48
N GLU A 117 -24.60 45.39 16.62
CA GLU A 117 -24.82 44.18 15.79
C GLU A 117 -23.51 43.63 15.19
N ARG A 118 -22.69 44.50 14.61
CA ARG A 118 -21.41 44.13 13.99
C ARG A 118 -20.40 43.51 14.97
N GLN A 119 -20.35 43.97 16.22
CA GLN A 119 -19.46 43.40 17.23
C GLN A 119 -19.96 42.05 17.72
N VAL A 120 -21.28 41.90 17.87
CA VAL A 120 -21.88 40.64 18.30
C VAL A 120 -21.67 39.55 17.24
N ILE A 121 -21.85 39.88 15.96
CA ILE A 121 -21.63 38.95 14.84
C ILE A 121 -20.20 38.40 14.84
N VAL A 122 -19.20 39.28 15.00
CA VAL A 122 -17.78 38.88 14.95
C VAL A 122 -17.33 38.16 16.22
N ASN A 123 -17.74 38.63 17.40
CA ASN A 123 -17.20 38.11 18.66
C ASN A 123 -17.83 36.78 19.09
N TYR A 124 -19.05 36.48 18.64
CA TYR A 124 -19.80 35.29 19.05
C TYR A 124 -20.03 34.29 17.90
N ASP A 125 -19.45 34.52 16.72
CA ASP A 125 -19.56 33.65 15.54
C ASP A 125 -21.00 33.19 15.24
N ILE A 126 -21.89 34.18 15.18
CA ILE A 126 -23.31 34.00 14.87
C ILE A 126 -23.58 34.25 13.38
N ASN A 127 -24.67 33.66 12.87
CA ASN A 127 -24.95 33.64 11.44
C ASN A 127 -25.85 34.77 10.98
N ASP A 128 -26.74 35.24 11.86
CA ASP A 128 -27.58 36.40 11.58
C ASP A 128 -27.99 37.10 12.87
N TYR A 129 -28.33 38.38 12.77
CA TYR A 129 -28.87 39.21 13.84
C TYR A 129 -30.07 39.98 13.31
N LYS A 130 -31.18 39.94 14.05
CA LYS A 130 -32.43 40.57 13.62
C LYS A 130 -33.22 41.14 14.79
N SER A 131 -33.90 42.26 14.56
CA SER A 131 -34.89 42.78 15.50
C SER A 131 -36.17 41.95 15.45
N LYS A 132 -36.77 41.63 16.62
CA LYS A 132 -38.09 40.97 16.74
C LYS A 132 -39.17 41.76 15.98
N THR A 133 -39.08 43.10 15.96
CA THR A 133 -40.04 43.98 15.27
C THR A 133 -39.94 43.95 13.75
N GLU A 134 -38.78 43.55 13.21
CA GLU A 134 -38.53 43.53 11.77
C GLU A 134 -38.76 42.14 11.15
N LEU A 135 -39.02 41.14 11.97
CA LEU A 135 -39.04 39.72 11.62
C LEU A 135 -40.45 39.27 11.19
N THR A 136 -40.90 39.75 10.03
CA THR A 136 -42.17 39.27 9.44
C THR A 136 -42.08 37.79 9.08
N ALA A 137 -43.22 37.10 8.93
CA ALA A 137 -43.25 35.68 8.54
C ALA A 137 -42.44 35.42 7.26
N GLN A 138 -42.53 36.31 6.26
CA GLN A 138 -41.76 36.21 5.02
C GLN A 138 -40.24 36.33 5.26
N LYS A 139 -39.81 37.25 6.13
CA LYS A 139 -38.39 37.42 6.45
C LYS A 139 -37.87 36.24 7.26
N LEU A 140 -38.65 35.75 8.23
CA LEU A 140 -38.32 34.54 9.00
C LEU A 140 -38.16 33.33 8.07
N PHE A 141 -39.05 33.16 7.09
CA PHE A 141 -38.93 32.12 6.06
C PHE A 141 -37.60 32.21 5.31
N THR A 142 -37.25 33.39 4.78
CA THR A 142 -36.00 33.57 4.03
C THR A 142 -34.75 33.33 4.88
N VAL A 143 -34.76 33.76 6.15
CA VAL A 143 -33.65 33.56 7.09
C VAL A 143 -33.48 32.07 7.42
N VAL A 144 -34.57 31.35 7.71
CA VAL A 144 -34.53 29.91 7.97
C VAL A 144 -34.08 29.14 6.73
N MET A 145 -34.59 29.49 5.55
CA MET A 145 -34.19 28.86 4.28
C MET A 145 -32.68 29.04 3.99
N SER A 146 -32.17 30.26 4.14
CA SER A 146 -30.74 30.56 3.98
C SER A 146 -29.88 29.80 4.99
N SER A 147 -30.34 29.73 6.25
CA SER A 147 -29.62 29.06 7.33
C SER A 147 -29.59 27.55 7.16
N LEU A 148 -30.70 26.91 6.76
CA LEU A 148 -30.73 25.48 6.45
C LEU A 148 -29.85 25.14 5.26
N ARG A 149 -29.84 25.99 4.22
CA ARG A 149 -28.94 25.81 3.07
C ARG A 149 -27.47 25.86 3.51
N SER A 150 -27.10 26.87 4.30
CA SER A 150 -25.75 26.99 4.87
C SER A 150 -25.38 25.80 5.75
N TYR A 151 -26.31 25.33 6.60
CA TYR A 151 -26.10 24.15 7.44
C TYR A 151 -25.81 22.89 6.60
N ARG A 152 -26.65 22.63 5.59
CA ARG A 152 -26.48 21.52 4.65
C ARG A 152 -25.13 21.59 3.94
N ASP A 153 -24.75 22.76 3.46
CA ASP A 153 -23.51 22.94 2.71
C ASP A 153 -22.29 22.69 3.61
N ILE A 154 -22.32 23.13 4.86
CA ILE A 154 -21.26 22.86 5.86
C ILE A 154 -21.15 21.37 6.17
N LEU A 155 -22.27 20.67 6.35
CA LEU A 155 -22.27 19.23 6.56
C LEU A 155 -21.67 18.48 5.36
N SER A 156 -22.01 18.89 4.14
CA SER A 156 -21.45 18.32 2.90
C SER A 156 -19.93 18.54 2.82
N ILE A 157 -19.45 19.73 3.18
CA ILE A 157 -18.01 20.05 3.22
C ILE A 157 -17.29 19.23 4.29
N ASP A 158 -17.84 19.12 5.50
CA ASP A 158 -17.19 18.35 6.57
C ASP A 158 -17.15 16.85 6.24
N GLN A 159 -18.23 16.31 5.66
CA GLN A 159 -18.26 14.93 5.17
C GLN A 159 -17.20 14.71 4.07
N SER A 160 -17.06 15.66 3.13
CA SER A 160 -16.02 15.61 2.09
C SER A 160 -14.61 15.69 2.68
N ARG A 161 -14.38 16.56 3.67
CA ARG A 161 -13.11 16.70 4.38
C ARG A 161 -12.72 15.42 5.11
N GLN A 162 -13.65 14.82 5.86
CA GLN A 162 -13.42 13.54 6.55
C GLN A 162 -13.13 12.41 5.56
N GLY A 163 -13.82 12.39 4.41
CA GLY A 163 -13.53 11.44 3.32
C GLY A 163 -12.11 11.60 2.77
N LEU A 164 -11.67 12.83 2.50
CA LEU A 164 -10.30 13.13 2.05
C LEU A 164 -9.24 12.78 3.11
N GLU A 165 -9.51 13.04 4.39
CA GLU A 165 -8.58 12.72 5.48
C GLU A 165 -8.37 11.20 5.64
N LYS A 166 -9.44 10.42 5.48
CA LYS A 166 -9.35 8.94 5.43
C LYS A 166 -8.45 8.49 4.27
N ILE A 167 -8.59 9.10 3.08
CA ILE A 167 -7.76 8.80 1.89
C ILE A 167 -6.29 9.13 2.12
N ILE A 168 -5.98 10.30 2.70
CA ILE A 168 -4.60 10.70 2.97
C ILE A 168 -3.94 9.75 3.98
N THR A 169 -4.69 9.30 4.98
CA THR A 169 -4.20 8.33 5.97
C THR A 169 -4.01 6.96 5.32
N ALA A 170 -4.89 6.57 4.38
CA ALA A 170 -4.78 5.36 3.57
C ALA A 170 -3.48 5.26 2.80
N SER A 171 -3.18 6.32 2.05
CA SER A 171 -2.08 6.33 1.10
C SER A 171 -0.74 6.14 1.80
N ARG A 172 -0.60 6.64 3.03
CA ARG A 172 0.62 6.48 3.82
C ARG A 172 0.92 5.03 4.22
N ASN A 173 -0.10 4.23 4.53
CA ASN A 173 0.08 2.82 4.92
C ASN A 173 0.30 1.91 3.71
N ILE A 174 -0.30 2.28 2.58
CA ILE A 174 -0.17 1.64 1.28
C ILE A 174 1.30 1.59 0.83
N PHE A 175 2.03 2.71 0.92
CA PHE A 175 3.42 2.79 0.46
C PHE A 175 4.45 2.25 1.47
N ALA A 176 4.02 1.86 2.67
CA ALA A 176 4.89 1.26 3.68
C ALA A 176 4.95 -0.28 3.62
N SER A 177 4.11 -0.90 2.79
CA SER A 177 3.96 -2.35 2.72
C SER A 177 4.96 -2.95 1.70
N HIS A 178 5.73 -3.95 2.14
CA HIS A 178 6.70 -4.66 1.30
C HIS A 178 6.09 -5.82 0.49
N SER A 179 4.77 -6.01 0.55
CA SER A 179 4.05 -7.07 -0.18
C SER A 179 2.78 -6.52 -0.82
N ILE A 180 2.47 -7.01 -2.04
CA ILE A 180 1.28 -6.60 -2.78
C ILE A 180 -0.01 -7.00 -2.04
N ASP A 181 0.00 -8.12 -1.32
CA ASP A 181 -1.19 -8.63 -0.62
C ASP A 181 -1.64 -7.74 0.53
N GLN A 182 -0.71 -7.33 1.41
CA GLN A 182 -1.01 -6.42 2.51
C GLN A 182 -1.44 -5.03 1.99
N PHE A 183 -0.88 -4.64 0.85
CA PHE A 183 -1.25 -3.41 0.17
C PHE A 183 -2.68 -3.47 -0.37
N ILE A 184 -3.04 -4.49 -1.15
CA ILE A 184 -4.37 -4.66 -1.73
C ILE A 184 -5.41 -4.85 -0.63
N GLU A 185 -5.08 -5.54 0.46
CA GLU A 185 -5.95 -5.66 1.63
C GLU A 185 -6.25 -4.30 2.27
N GLY A 186 -5.22 -3.48 2.52
CA GLY A 186 -5.39 -2.14 3.06
C GLY A 186 -6.22 -1.22 2.13
N VAL A 187 -5.99 -1.33 0.82
CA VAL A 187 -6.74 -0.67 -0.26
C VAL A 187 -8.21 -1.06 -0.22
N ILE A 188 -8.56 -2.33 -0.26
CA ILE A 188 -9.96 -2.78 -0.32
C ILE A 188 -10.72 -2.40 0.94
N GLN A 189 -10.09 -2.51 2.12
CA GLN A 189 -10.67 -2.09 3.39
C GLN A 189 -10.99 -0.58 3.44
N GLN A 190 -10.15 0.22 2.79
CA GLN A 190 -10.35 1.67 2.66
C GLN A 190 -11.52 2.01 1.75
N LEU A 191 -11.61 1.36 0.59
CA LEU A 191 -12.70 1.60 -0.35
C LEU A 191 -14.06 1.20 0.23
N THR A 192 -14.14 0.08 0.95
CA THR A 192 -15.37 -0.29 1.68
C THR A 192 -15.73 0.72 2.78
N SER A 193 -14.74 1.24 3.52
CA SER A 193 -14.97 2.29 4.53
C SER A 193 -15.47 3.62 3.93
N LEU A 194 -14.97 3.98 2.74
CA LEU A 194 -15.37 5.20 2.02
C LEU A 194 -16.77 5.10 1.40
N LEU A 195 -17.19 3.89 1.01
CA LEU A 195 -18.52 3.64 0.47
C LEU A 195 -19.62 3.57 1.54
N GLY A 196 -19.25 3.59 2.83
CA GLY A 196 -20.18 3.73 3.95
C GLY A 196 -20.93 2.43 4.33
N THR A 197 -20.51 1.29 3.77
CA THR A 197 -21.12 -0.03 4.00
C THR A 197 -20.55 -0.70 5.24
N VAL A 198 -20.64 -0.07 6.43
CA VAL A 198 -20.00 -0.65 7.64
C VAL A 198 -20.59 -2.02 8.03
N ASP A 199 -21.85 -2.31 7.68
CA ASP A 199 -22.50 -3.61 7.95
C ASP A 199 -22.42 -4.61 6.77
N GLU A 200 -22.13 -4.16 5.54
CA GLU A 200 -22.05 -5.02 4.33
C GLU A 200 -20.61 -5.23 3.83
N ALA A 201 -19.65 -4.44 4.31
CA ALA A 201 -18.22 -4.49 3.93
C ALA A 201 -17.54 -5.83 4.24
N ILE A 202 -18.11 -6.65 5.13
CA ILE A 202 -17.62 -8.00 5.43
C ILE A 202 -17.79 -8.93 4.22
N TYR A 203 -18.75 -8.64 3.33
CA TYR A 203 -19.07 -9.46 2.15
C TYR A 203 -18.54 -8.89 0.83
N ALA A 204 -17.88 -7.72 0.84
CA ALA A 204 -17.31 -7.14 -0.37
C ALA A 204 -16.23 -8.06 -0.96
N THR A 205 -16.48 -8.55 -2.18
CA THR A 205 -15.52 -9.36 -2.95
C THR A 205 -14.74 -8.44 -3.88
N SER A 206 -13.46 -8.74 -4.07
CA SER A 206 -12.59 -7.93 -4.91
C SER A 206 -11.58 -8.81 -5.62
N LEU A 207 -11.13 -8.35 -6.77
CA LEU A 207 -10.14 -9.07 -7.57
C LEU A 207 -9.27 -8.08 -8.32
N VAL A 208 -7.98 -8.35 -8.37
CA VAL A 208 -7.03 -7.64 -9.21
C VAL A 208 -6.45 -8.64 -10.19
N ALA A 209 -6.55 -8.32 -11.49
CA ALA A 209 -5.99 -9.12 -12.56
C ALA A 209 -5.06 -8.29 -13.44
N SER A 210 -4.04 -8.93 -13.99
CA SER A 210 -3.03 -8.31 -14.84
C SER A 210 -2.64 -9.27 -15.96
N ASN A 211 -2.15 -8.73 -17.07
CA ASN A 211 -1.40 -9.55 -18.02
C ASN A 211 -0.15 -10.13 -17.34
N ASP A 212 0.17 -11.38 -17.67
CA ASP A 212 1.38 -12.05 -17.19
C ASP A 212 2.59 -11.56 -18.01
N PRO A 213 3.61 -10.90 -17.40
CA PRO A 213 4.78 -10.42 -18.12
C PRO A 213 5.63 -11.57 -18.71
N SER A 214 5.53 -12.77 -18.13
CA SER A 214 6.33 -13.94 -18.53
C SER A 214 5.70 -14.75 -19.66
N ASN A 215 4.43 -14.49 -19.97
CA ASN A 215 3.64 -15.28 -20.90
C ASN A 215 3.07 -14.39 -22.00
N SER A 216 3.41 -14.66 -23.27
CA SER A 216 3.08 -13.81 -24.42
C SER A 216 1.58 -13.77 -24.78
N SER A 217 0.70 -14.25 -23.90
CA SER A 217 -0.75 -14.17 -24.05
C SER A 217 -1.28 -12.85 -23.47
N ASP A 218 -2.06 -12.08 -24.24
CA ASP A 218 -2.81 -10.89 -23.78
C ASP A 218 -3.91 -11.20 -22.75
N LYS A 219 -3.82 -12.33 -22.04
CA LYS A 219 -4.81 -12.80 -21.09
C LYS A 219 -4.55 -12.19 -19.72
N LEU A 220 -5.59 -11.62 -19.14
CA LEU A 220 -5.61 -11.18 -17.75
C LEU A 220 -5.65 -12.41 -16.84
N VAL A 221 -4.67 -12.50 -15.94
CA VAL A 221 -4.56 -13.52 -14.89
C VAL A 221 -4.84 -12.86 -13.55
N VAL A 222 -5.60 -13.55 -12.70
CA VAL A 222 -5.90 -13.11 -11.34
C VAL A 222 -4.61 -13.11 -10.53
N PHE A 223 -4.22 -11.91 -10.11
CA PHE A 223 -3.08 -11.70 -9.26
C PHE A 223 -3.46 -11.90 -7.78
N THR A 224 -4.61 -11.36 -7.38
CA THR A 224 -5.14 -11.57 -6.03
C THR A 224 -6.66 -11.45 -6.02
N GLY A 225 -7.29 -12.06 -5.03
CA GLY A 225 -8.74 -12.03 -4.86
C GLY A 225 -9.15 -12.11 -3.40
N ARG A 226 -10.33 -11.57 -3.08
CA ARG A 226 -10.93 -11.59 -1.75
C ARG A 226 -12.36 -12.12 -1.81
N GLY A 227 -12.80 -12.72 -0.71
CA GLY A 227 -14.10 -13.36 -0.62
C GLY A 227 -14.18 -14.56 -1.55
N GLU A 228 -15.08 -14.53 -2.52
CA GLU A 228 -15.25 -15.62 -3.49
C GLU A 228 -14.02 -15.85 -4.37
N PHE A 229 -13.17 -14.83 -4.56
CA PHE A 229 -11.96 -14.90 -5.39
C PHE A 229 -10.69 -15.27 -4.62
N ALA A 230 -10.77 -15.54 -3.32
CA ALA A 230 -9.59 -15.80 -2.47
C ALA A 230 -8.74 -17.02 -2.89
N ARG A 231 -9.26 -17.89 -3.76
CA ARG A 231 -8.55 -19.07 -4.30
C ARG A 231 -8.45 -19.04 -5.83
N SER A 232 -8.49 -17.85 -6.40
CA SER A 232 -8.45 -17.66 -7.85
C SER A 232 -7.10 -17.17 -8.36
N GLU A 233 -6.13 -16.93 -7.48
CA GLU A 233 -4.77 -16.55 -7.85
C GLU A 233 -4.16 -17.49 -8.90
N GLY A 234 -3.52 -16.90 -9.91
CA GLY A 234 -2.90 -17.59 -11.03
C GLY A 234 -3.88 -18.11 -12.09
N LYS A 235 -5.20 -17.96 -11.91
CA LYS A 235 -6.20 -18.38 -12.91
C LYS A 235 -6.49 -17.27 -13.91
N PRO A 236 -6.76 -17.59 -15.19
CA PRO A 236 -7.29 -16.62 -16.14
C PRO A 236 -8.59 -16.00 -15.62
N ILE A 237 -8.78 -14.70 -15.84
CA ILE A 237 -9.99 -13.99 -15.42
C ILE A 237 -11.26 -14.57 -16.08
N GLU A 238 -11.08 -15.16 -17.25
CA GLU A 238 -12.07 -15.90 -18.05
C GLU A 238 -12.71 -17.07 -17.30
N ASP A 239 -11.94 -17.72 -16.45
CA ASP A 239 -12.35 -18.91 -15.71
C ASP A 239 -12.92 -18.57 -14.33
N VAL A 240 -12.92 -17.28 -13.97
CA VAL A 240 -13.21 -16.80 -12.62
C VAL A 240 -14.46 -15.92 -12.59
N LEU A 241 -14.67 -15.08 -13.60
CA LEU A 241 -15.82 -14.20 -13.68
C LEU A 241 -17.02 -14.88 -14.35
N ASP A 242 -18.22 -14.50 -13.94
CA ASP A 242 -19.45 -14.89 -14.64
C ASP A 242 -19.61 -14.13 -15.99
N PRO A 243 -20.55 -14.53 -16.87
CA PRO A 243 -20.73 -13.89 -18.17
C PRO A 243 -21.05 -12.39 -18.12
N GLU A 244 -21.80 -11.93 -17.12
CA GLU A 244 -22.20 -10.53 -16.98
C GLU A 244 -21.04 -9.66 -16.49
N GLN A 245 -20.29 -10.17 -15.53
CA GLN A 245 -19.03 -9.58 -15.06
C GLN A 245 -17.99 -9.54 -16.17
N MET A 246 -17.88 -10.58 -16.98
CA MET A 246 -16.97 -10.63 -18.13
C MET A 246 -17.30 -9.56 -19.16
N ASP A 247 -18.58 -9.33 -19.47
CA ASP A 247 -18.97 -8.29 -20.41
C ASP A 247 -18.67 -6.88 -19.87
N ALA A 248 -18.89 -6.65 -18.57
CA ALA A 248 -18.49 -5.40 -17.93
C ALA A 248 -16.95 -5.20 -17.91
N CYS A 249 -16.19 -6.27 -17.68
CA CYS A 249 -14.73 -6.27 -17.75
C CYS A 249 -14.23 -5.92 -19.16
N ARG A 250 -14.82 -6.53 -20.20
CA ARG A 250 -14.50 -6.23 -21.60
C ARG A 250 -14.84 -4.78 -21.96
N GLN A 251 -15.96 -4.29 -21.48
CA GLN A 251 -16.33 -2.89 -21.66
C GLN A 251 -15.29 -1.96 -21.01
N ALA A 252 -14.87 -2.25 -19.78
CA ALA A 252 -13.84 -1.45 -19.10
C ALA A 252 -12.49 -1.45 -19.85
N LEU A 253 -12.10 -2.59 -20.43
CA LEU A 253 -10.91 -2.72 -21.28
C LEU A 253 -11.01 -1.87 -22.56
N GLN A 254 -12.16 -1.88 -23.22
CA GLN A 254 -12.39 -1.12 -24.45
C GLN A 254 -12.44 0.39 -24.18
N ASP A 255 -13.19 0.78 -23.14
CA ASP A 255 -13.42 2.18 -22.79
C ASP A 255 -12.20 2.80 -22.07
N ARG A 256 -11.25 1.97 -21.62
CA ARG A 256 -10.10 2.37 -20.78
C ARG A 256 -10.53 3.22 -19.59
N GLY A 257 -11.57 2.77 -18.89
CA GLY A 257 -12.23 3.53 -17.85
C GLY A 257 -12.84 2.67 -16.75
N ILE A 258 -13.78 3.26 -16.02
CA ILE A 258 -14.51 2.59 -14.94
C ILE A 258 -15.94 2.30 -15.43
N VAL A 259 -16.33 1.04 -15.38
CA VAL A 259 -17.69 0.59 -15.66
C VAL A 259 -18.40 0.33 -14.33
N TYR A 260 -19.48 1.06 -14.11
CA TYR A 260 -20.34 0.91 -12.92
C TYR A 260 -21.55 0.05 -13.25
N LYS A 261 -21.89 -0.86 -12.34
CA LYS A 261 -23.10 -1.69 -12.35
C LYS A 261 -23.78 -1.58 -10.99
N ASP A 262 -24.98 -2.15 -10.87
CA ASP A 262 -25.87 -1.95 -9.72
C ASP A 262 -25.26 -2.37 -8.37
N ASN A 263 -24.34 -3.34 -8.35
CA ASN A 263 -23.70 -3.81 -7.11
C ASN A 263 -22.18 -4.07 -7.27
N TYR A 264 -21.58 -3.70 -8.40
CA TYR A 264 -20.14 -3.86 -8.61
C TYR A 264 -19.57 -2.88 -9.64
N LEU A 265 -18.25 -2.76 -9.66
CA LEU A 265 -17.54 -2.00 -10.67
C LEU A 265 -16.32 -2.75 -11.20
N PHE A 266 -15.96 -2.41 -12.44
CA PHE A 266 -14.68 -2.73 -13.04
C PHE A 266 -13.93 -1.43 -13.34
N ALA A 267 -12.68 -1.34 -12.91
CA ALA A 267 -11.80 -0.22 -13.20
C ALA A 267 -10.58 -0.71 -13.98
N TYR A 268 -10.44 -0.22 -15.21
CA TYR A 268 -9.23 -0.41 -15.99
C TYR A 268 -8.09 0.44 -15.43
N CYS A 269 -6.96 -0.22 -15.17
CA CYS A 269 -5.73 0.37 -14.68
C CYS A 269 -4.62 0.03 -15.69
N SER A 270 -3.86 1.02 -16.18
CA SER A 270 -2.79 0.75 -17.16
C SER A 270 -1.61 1.64 -16.96
N SER A 271 -0.40 1.06 -16.99
CA SER A 271 0.85 1.79 -16.82
C SER A 271 1.66 1.86 -18.11
N GLU A 272 2.77 2.60 -18.10
CA GLU A 272 3.74 2.57 -19.20
C GLU A 272 4.42 1.19 -19.34
N TYR A 273 4.46 0.40 -18.27
CA TYR A 273 5.15 -0.90 -18.20
C TYR A 273 4.22 -2.11 -18.30
N ASN A 274 2.90 -1.91 -18.19
CA ASN A 274 1.91 -2.98 -18.27
C ASN A 274 0.70 -2.56 -19.10
N HIS A 275 0.35 -3.40 -20.09
CA HIS A 275 -0.63 -3.04 -21.11
C HIS A 275 -2.09 -3.16 -20.65
N ALA A 276 -2.39 -3.92 -19.59
CA ALA A 276 -3.71 -3.96 -18.97
C ALA A 276 -3.70 -4.55 -17.56
N SER A 277 -4.33 -3.86 -16.61
CA SER A 277 -4.71 -4.37 -15.30
C SER A 277 -6.17 -4.03 -15.02
N MET A 278 -6.84 -4.85 -14.23
CA MET A 278 -8.25 -4.73 -13.95
C MET A 278 -8.52 -4.87 -12.46
N LEU A 279 -9.22 -3.90 -11.89
CA LEU A 279 -9.74 -3.94 -10.53
C LEU A 279 -11.24 -4.21 -10.57
N PHE A 280 -11.66 -5.26 -9.89
CA PHE A 280 -13.05 -5.57 -9.62
C PHE A 280 -13.37 -5.32 -8.15
N VAL A 281 -14.53 -4.71 -7.88
CA VAL A 281 -15.09 -4.58 -6.52
C VAL A 281 -16.59 -4.80 -6.56
N SER A 282 -17.10 -5.67 -5.69
CA SER A 282 -18.52 -5.89 -5.43
C SER A 282 -18.95 -5.35 -4.05
N GLY A 283 -20.26 -5.24 -3.83
CA GLY A 283 -20.81 -4.69 -2.58
C GLY A 283 -20.78 -3.16 -2.54
N ILE A 284 -20.86 -2.53 -3.71
CA ILE A 284 -20.99 -1.07 -3.83
C ILE A 284 -22.48 -0.69 -3.82
N PRO A 285 -22.86 0.47 -3.26
CA PRO A 285 -24.23 0.94 -3.31
C PRO A 285 -24.74 1.11 -4.75
N GLU A 286 -26.00 0.79 -4.99
CA GLU A 286 -26.71 0.97 -6.28
C GLU A 286 -26.64 2.42 -6.78
N PHE A 287 -26.67 3.38 -5.85
CA PHE A 287 -26.55 4.80 -6.16
C PHE A 287 -25.29 5.39 -5.54
N LEU A 288 -24.32 5.71 -6.41
CA LEU A 288 -23.09 6.42 -6.04
C LEU A 288 -23.22 7.92 -6.28
N THR A 289 -22.90 8.70 -5.26
CA THR A 289 -22.75 10.17 -5.37
C THR A 289 -21.53 10.54 -6.23
N ASP A 290 -21.51 11.74 -6.79
CA ASP A 290 -20.36 12.23 -7.58
C ASP A 290 -19.07 12.25 -6.75
N THR A 291 -19.18 12.55 -5.46
CA THR A 291 -18.07 12.43 -4.53
C THR A 291 -17.56 10.99 -4.47
N GLN A 292 -18.43 10.00 -4.25
CA GLN A 292 -18.01 8.59 -4.20
C GLN A 292 -17.39 8.12 -5.52
N LYS A 293 -17.95 8.49 -6.67
CA LYS A 293 -17.37 8.20 -8.00
C LYS A 293 -15.98 8.83 -8.15
N HIS A 294 -15.82 10.08 -7.72
CA HIS A 294 -14.53 10.76 -7.73
C HIS A 294 -13.50 10.07 -6.83
N LEU A 295 -13.91 9.61 -5.65
CA LEU A 295 -13.03 8.87 -4.74
C LEU A 295 -12.60 7.51 -5.31
N ILE A 296 -13.54 6.76 -5.91
CA ILE A 296 -13.24 5.49 -6.59
C ILE A 296 -12.23 5.71 -7.72
N LYS A 297 -12.36 6.81 -8.47
CA LYS A 297 -11.42 7.15 -9.54
C LYS A 297 -10.00 7.40 -9.01
N ILE A 298 -9.85 8.25 -7.99
CA ILE A 298 -8.55 8.51 -7.34
C ILE A 298 -7.96 7.21 -6.78
N PHE A 299 -8.81 6.37 -6.18
CA PHE A 299 -8.40 5.11 -5.61
C PHE A 299 -7.88 4.13 -6.67
N SER A 300 -8.58 3.99 -7.78
CA SER A 300 -8.15 3.13 -8.90
C SER A 300 -6.78 3.54 -9.44
N GLN A 301 -6.50 4.85 -9.46
CA GLN A 301 -5.18 5.39 -9.82
C GLN A 301 -4.10 5.03 -8.79
N ASN A 302 -4.41 5.06 -7.49
CA ASN A 302 -3.45 4.66 -6.45
C ASN A 302 -3.12 3.16 -6.49
N VAL A 303 -4.12 2.31 -6.79
CA VAL A 303 -3.90 0.87 -7.02
C VAL A 303 -2.95 0.65 -8.18
N GLN A 304 -3.14 1.39 -9.27
CA GLN A 304 -2.27 1.34 -10.43
C GLN A 304 -0.82 1.76 -10.08
N LEU A 305 -0.62 2.90 -9.42
CA LEU A 305 0.71 3.40 -9.06
C LEU A 305 1.45 2.44 -8.13
N ALA A 306 0.74 1.79 -7.21
CA ALA A 306 1.35 0.82 -6.32
C ALA A 306 1.73 -0.48 -7.04
N TYR A 307 0.87 -0.95 -7.95
CA TYR A 307 1.20 -2.08 -8.82
C TYR A 307 2.45 -1.80 -9.65
N GLU A 308 2.54 -0.61 -10.26
CA GLU A 308 3.73 -0.15 -10.99
C GLU A 308 4.99 -0.20 -10.13
N ASN A 309 4.92 0.29 -8.88
CA ASN A 309 6.08 0.26 -7.98
C ASN A 309 6.56 -1.15 -7.68
N VAL A 310 5.65 -2.13 -7.51
CA VAL A 310 6.09 -3.50 -7.25
C VAL A 310 6.64 -4.16 -8.50
N GLN A 311 6.06 -3.92 -9.67
CA GLN A 311 6.62 -4.40 -10.94
C GLN A 311 8.01 -3.81 -11.19
N LEU A 312 8.19 -2.51 -10.98
CA LEU A 312 9.49 -1.85 -11.07
C LEU A 312 10.50 -2.44 -10.08
N GLN A 313 10.07 -2.76 -8.86
CA GLN A 313 10.94 -3.41 -7.87
C GLN A 313 11.39 -4.80 -8.34
N ALA A 314 10.46 -5.61 -8.86
CA ALA A 314 10.78 -6.93 -9.41
C ALA A 314 11.69 -6.83 -10.64
N GLU A 315 11.43 -5.90 -11.56
CA GLU A 315 12.28 -5.67 -12.74
C GLU A 315 13.68 -5.18 -12.36
N ILE A 316 13.79 -4.34 -11.32
CA ILE A 316 15.09 -3.93 -10.76
C ILE A 316 15.85 -5.12 -10.19
N GLU A 317 15.17 -6.03 -9.47
CA GLU A 317 15.77 -7.24 -8.90
C GLU A 317 16.24 -8.20 -10.00
N ASP A 318 15.39 -8.47 -10.99
CA ASP A 318 15.73 -9.32 -12.14
C ASP A 318 16.88 -8.73 -12.96
N THR A 319 16.87 -7.41 -13.21
CA THR A 319 17.95 -6.73 -13.91
C THR A 319 19.26 -6.81 -13.13
N GLN A 320 19.23 -6.63 -11.81
CA GLN A 320 20.42 -6.77 -10.96
C GLN A 320 20.96 -8.20 -11.00
N GLN A 321 20.07 -9.20 -10.91
CA GLN A 321 20.44 -10.61 -10.98
C GLN A 321 21.07 -10.96 -12.34
N GLU A 322 20.46 -10.52 -13.45
CA GLU A 322 21.02 -10.72 -14.79
C GLU A 322 22.39 -10.06 -14.94
N LEU A 323 22.56 -8.82 -14.46
CA LEU A 323 23.86 -8.14 -14.50
C LEU A 323 24.93 -8.91 -13.70
N VAL A 324 24.59 -9.40 -12.50
CA VAL A 324 25.50 -10.21 -11.69
C VAL A 324 25.90 -11.47 -12.45
N TYR A 325 24.94 -12.22 -13.01
CA TYR A 325 25.27 -13.43 -13.77
C TYR A 325 26.11 -13.13 -15.00
N ARG A 326 25.78 -12.09 -15.79
CA ARG A 326 26.55 -11.72 -16.98
C ARG A 326 27.98 -11.31 -16.67
N LEU A 327 28.19 -10.57 -15.58
CA LEU A 327 29.52 -10.18 -15.13
C LEU A 327 30.32 -11.38 -14.65
N SER A 328 29.70 -12.27 -13.88
CA SER A 328 30.34 -13.51 -13.42
C SER A 328 30.66 -14.44 -14.59
N GLU A 329 29.73 -14.66 -15.52
CA GLU A 329 29.97 -15.45 -16.75
C GLU A 329 31.12 -14.87 -17.59
N ALA A 330 31.21 -13.55 -17.72
CA ALA A 330 32.30 -12.91 -18.45
C ALA A 330 33.67 -13.08 -17.77
N LEU A 331 33.70 -13.16 -16.44
CA LEU A 331 34.91 -13.49 -15.69
C LEU A 331 35.25 -14.98 -15.83
N GLU A 332 34.25 -15.86 -15.80
CA GLU A 332 34.45 -17.29 -16.01
C GLU A 332 34.95 -17.64 -17.40
N GLN A 333 34.63 -16.85 -18.44
CA GLN A 333 35.20 -17.04 -19.78
C GLN A 333 36.71 -16.77 -19.83
N ARG A 334 37.29 -16.07 -18.84
CA ARG A 334 38.75 -15.89 -18.73
C ARG A 334 39.42 -17.09 -18.08
N SER A 335 38.74 -17.75 -17.14
CA SER A 335 39.08 -19.09 -16.66
C SER A 335 38.52 -20.11 -17.66
N THR A 336 38.92 -21.38 -17.63
CA THR A 336 38.39 -22.38 -18.56
C THR A 336 37.06 -22.97 -18.08
N GLU A 337 36.27 -22.21 -17.31
CA GLU A 337 35.06 -22.72 -16.66
C GLU A 337 33.81 -22.37 -17.48
N SER A 338 32.77 -23.22 -17.38
CA SER A 338 31.49 -22.99 -18.06
C SER A 338 30.66 -21.93 -17.35
N GLY A 339 29.91 -21.14 -18.13
CA GLY A 339 28.99 -20.12 -17.58
C GLY A 339 27.87 -20.68 -16.70
N ASN A 340 27.52 -21.96 -16.83
CA ASN A 340 26.49 -22.58 -15.99
C ASN A 340 26.97 -22.91 -14.56
N HIS A 341 28.28 -23.00 -14.31
CA HIS A 341 28.87 -23.21 -12.98
C HIS A 341 28.33 -22.18 -11.97
N VAL A 342 28.39 -20.90 -12.33
CA VAL A 342 27.95 -19.78 -11.48
C VAL A 342 26.48 -19.92 -11.06
N LYS A 343 25.62 -20.34 -12.00
CA LYS A 343 24.19 -20.57 -11.76
C LYS A 343 23.96 -21.80 -10.87
N ARG A 344 24.72 -22.88 -11.07
CA ARG A 344 24.62 -24.08 -10.23
C ARG A 344 25.04 -23.77 -8.80
N VAL A 345 26.19 -23.14 -8.60
CA VAL A 345 26.68 -22.74 -7.27
C VAL A 345 25.66 -21.85 -6.54
N ALA A 346 25.05 -20.89 -7.24
CA ALA A 346 23.97 -20.06 -6.68
C ALA A 346 22.79 -20.88 -6.17
N ASN A 347 22.27 -21.80 -6.99
CA ASN A 347 21.13 -22.64 -6.60
C ASN A 347 21.48 -23.64 -5.50
N ILE A 348 22.68 -24.23 -5.52
CA ILE A 348 23.18 -25.12 -4.46
C ILE A 348 23.30 -24.35 -3.14
N CYS A 349 23.85 -23.13 -3.16
CA CYS A 349 23.96 -22.28 -1.98
C CYS A 349 22.58 -21.98 -1.38
N TYR A 350 21.58 -21.69 -2.21
CA TYR A 350 20.21 -21.45 -1.76
C TYR A 350 19.61 -22.66 -1.02
N VAL A 351 19.70 -23.86 -1.61
CA VAL A 351 19.18 -25.09 -1.01
C VAL A 351 19.88 -25.38 0.31
N LEU A 352 21.21 -25.30 0.34
CA LEU A 352 21.99 -25.50 1.56
C LEU A 352 21.64 -24.47 2.64
N ALA A 353 21.52 -23.19 2.29
CA ALA A 353 21.15 -22.12 3.22
C ALA A 353 19.77 -22.35 3.86
N LYS A 354 18.78 -22.69 3.04
CA LYS A 354 17.41 -22.99 3.47
C LYS A 354 17.37 -24.16 4.44
N HIS A 355 18.03 -25.27 4.10
CA HIS A 355 18.04 -26.47 4.95
C HIS A 355 18.96 -26.35 6.17
N TYR A 356 19.93 -25.44 6.15
CA TYR A 356 20.72 -25.08 7.33
C TYR A 356 19.90 -24.31 8.39
N GLY A 357 18.79 -23.70 7.98
CA GLY A 357 17.85 -22.97 8.83
C GLY A 357 17.99 -21.45 8.76
N LEU A 358 18.57 -20.90 7.68
CA LEU A 358 18.55 -19.45 7.43
C LEU A 358 17.14 -18.99 7.02
N SER A 359 16.83 -17.71 7.27
CA SER A 359 15.57 -17.13 6.80
C SER A 359 15.50 -17.11 5.27
N TYR A 360 14.29 -17.07 4.71
CA TYR A 360 14.09 -16.96 3.25
C TYR A 360 14.91 -15.81 2.65
N ARG A 361 14.90 -14.64 3.30
CA ARG A 361 15.66 -13.47 2.87
C ARG A 361 17.18 -13.71 2.87
N GLU A 362 17.71 -14.37 3.90
CA GLU A 362 19.14 -14.68 3.95
C GLU A 362 19.53 -15.74 2.92
N ALA A 363 18.72 -16.79 2.74
CA ALA A 363 18.97 -17.81 1.73
C ALA A 363 19.00 -17.21 0.31
N GLU A 364 18.04 -16.32 0.03
CA GLU A 364 17.99 -15.58 -1.22
C GLU A 364 19.17 -14.63 -1.40
N LEU A 365 19.59 -13.97 -0.34
CA LEU A 365 20.77 -13.10 -0.36
C LEU A 365 22.05 -13.89 -0.70
N VAL A 366 22.23 -15.10 -0.17
CA VAL A 366 23.37 -15.97 -0.55
C VAL A 366 23.28 -16.39 -2.01
N ARG A 367 22.08 -16.78 -2.47
CA ARG A 367 21.84 -17.18 -3.87
C ARG A 367 22.27 -16.08 -4.85
N LEU A 368 21.89 -14.84 -4.56
CA LEU A 368 22.19 -13.68 -5.41
C LEU A 368 23.66 -13.25 -5.33
N ALA A 369 24.32 -13.48 -4.19
CA ALA A 369 25.67 -13.01 -3.94
C ALA A 369 26.77 -14.02 -4.28
N SER A 370 26.51 -15.33 -4.20
CA SER A 370 27.52 -16.36 -4.46
C SER A 370 28.11 -16.37 -5.87
N PRO A 371 27.44 -15.90 -6.93
CA PRO A 371 28.08 -15.68 -8.23
C PRO A 371 29.32 -14.80 -8.20
N LEU A 372 29.46 -13.94 -7.18
CA LEU A 372 30.56 -12.99 -7.04
C LEU A 372 31.78 -13.55 -6.31
N HIS A 373 31.76 -14.83 -5.88
CA HIS A 373 32.84 -15.42 -5.07
C HIS A 373 34.22 -15.27 -5.73
N ASP A 374 34.27 -15.44 -7.05
CA ASP A 374 35.48 -15.41 -7.86
C ASP A 374 35.71 -14.11 -8.64
N VAL A 375 34.99 -13.03 -8.29
CA VAL A 375 35.15 -11.71 -8.96
C VAL A 375 36.59 -11.20 -8.92
N GLY A 376 37.37 -11.62 -7.92
CA GLY A 376 38.77 -11.26 -7.74
C GLY A 376 39.71 -11.81 -8.82
N ASN A 377 39.29 -12.81 -9.60
CA ASN A 377 40.06 -13.39 -10.70
C ASN A 377 40.37 -12.36 -11.80
N VAL A 378 39.62 -11.25 -11.86
CA VAL A 378 39.95 -10.07 -12.70
C VAL A 378 41.35 -9.53 -12.44
N GLY A 379 41.84 -9.65 -11.20
CA GLY A 379 43.14 -9.15 -10.79
C GLY A 379 44.27 -10.18 -10.83
N ILE A 380 44.02 -11.39 -11.35
CA ILE A 380 45.00 -12.47 -11.47
C ILE A 380 45.55 -12.49 -12.92
N PRO A 381 46.89 -12.54 -13.11
CA PRO A 381 47.49 -12.63 -14.43
C PRO A 381 47.07 -13.90 -15.19
N ASP A 382 46.79 -13.77 -16.49
CA ASP A 382 46.33 -14.89 -17.35
C ASP A 382 47.31 -16.07 -17.35
N ALA A 383 48.62 -15.79 -17.29
CA ALA A 383 49.66 -16.83 -17.25
C ALA A 383 49.58 -17.72 -15.99
N ILE A 384 48.99 -17.23 -14.91
CA ILE A 384 48.75 -17.98 -13.67
C ILE A 384 47.34 -18.57 -13.70
N LEU A 385 46.33 -17.79 -14.11
CA LEU A 385 44.92 -18.22 -14.16
C LEU A 385 44.71 -19.44 -15.09
N ASN A 386 45.35 -19.44 -16.25
CA ASN A 386 45.16 -20.45 -17.30
C ASN A 386 46.31 -21.45 -17.41
N LYS A 387 47.14 -21.60 -16.36
CA LYS A 387 48.29 -22.52 -16.41
C LYS A 387 47.82 -23.99 -16.46
N PRO A 388 48.24 -24.78 -17.47
CA PRO A 388 47.77 -26.16 -17.63
C PRO A 388 48.42 -27.18 -16.67
N HIS A 389 49.33 -26.71 -15.81
CA HIS A 389 50.08 -27.53 -14.86
C HIS A 389 49.97 -26.91 -13.46
N LYS A 390 50.33 -27.68 -12.42
CA LYS A 390 50.31 -27.20 -11.04
C LYS A 390 51.08 -25.89 -10.91
N LEU A 391 50.50 -24.95 -10.18
CA LEU A 391 51.12 -23.67 -9.85
C LEU A 391 52.33 -23.90 -8.94
N GLU A 392 53.40 -23.15 -9.22
CA GLU A 392 54.56 -23.05 -8.32
C GLU A 392 54.15 -22.33 -7.03
N PRO A 393 54.88 -22.50 -5.90
CA PRO A 393 54.51 -21.88 -4.63
C PRO A 393 54.27 -20.36 -4.70
N GLU A 394 55.11 -19.64 -5.45
CA GLU A 394 54.99 -18.19 -5.64
C GLU A 394 53.76 -17.81 -6.49
N GLU A 395 53.44 -18.60 -7.51
CA GLU A 395 52.24 -18.41 -8.33
C GLU A 395 50.96 -18.74 -7.55
N TRP A 396 51.03 -19.74 -6.67
CA TRP A 396 49.95 -20.10 -5.75
C TRP A 396 49.66 -18.96 -4.76
N ASP A 397 50.70 -18.28 -4.26
CA ASP A 397 50.54 -17.09 -3.42
C ASP A 397 49.83 -15.95 -4.17
N VAL A 398 50.14 -15.77 -5.46
CA VAL A 398 49.41 -14.81 -6.31
C VAL A 398 47.97 -15.27 -6.52
N MET A 399 47.71 -16.55 -6.80
CA MET A 399 46.36 -17.08 -7.02
C MET A 399 45.46 -16.87 -5.80
N LYS A 400 45.96 -17.17 -4.59
CA LYS A 400 45.21 -16.98 -3.33
C LYS A 400 44.75 -15.53 -3.11
N SER A 401 45.42 -14.56 -3.74
CA SER A 401 45.07 -13.13 -3.61
C SER A 401 43.73 -12.75 -4.25
N HIS A 402 43.12 -13.60 -5.09
CA HIS A 402 41.81 -13.31 -5.68
C HIS A 402 40.74 -13.08 -4.59
N THR A 403 40.78 -13.83 -3.49
CA THR A 403 39.84 -13.66 -2.35
C THR A 403 39.88 -12.24 -1.78
N GLN A 404 41.09 -11.73 -1.52
CA GLN A 404 41.29 -10.38 -1.00
C GLN A 404 40.98 -9.30 -2.05
N LYS A 405 41.33 -9.54 -3.32
CA LYS A 405 41.01 -8.63 -4.43
C LYS A 405 39.50 -8.52 -4.63
N GLY A 406 38.77 -9.64 -4.62
CA GLY A 406 37.32 -9.69 -4.70
C GLY A 406 36.66 -8.97 -3.53
N TYR A 407 37.12 -9.23 -2.31
CA TYR A 407 36.68 -8.47 -1.13
C TYR A 407 36.91 -6.96 -1.30
N GLN A 408 38.07 -6.53 -1.80
CA GLN A 408 38.38 -5.12 -2.00
C GLN A 408 37.51 -4.44 -3.08
N ILE A 409 37.12 -5.18 -4.12
CA ILE A 409 36.21 -4.70 -5.18
C ILE A 409 34.81 -4.45 -4.61
N LEU A 410 34.33 -5.31 -3.72
CA LEU A 410 32.93 -5.34 -3.27
C LEU A 410 32.70 -4.65 -1.90
N ARG A 411 33.74 -4.50 -1.07
CA ARG A 411 33.61 -3.90 0.27
C ARG A 411 33.09 -2.47 0.21
N ASP A 412 32.53 -2.00 1.33
CA ASP A 412 32.01 -0.64 1.53
C ASP A 412 30.77 -0.27 0.68
N SER A 413 30.19 -1.24 -0.03
CA SER A 413 28.89 -1.06 -0.67
C SER A 413 27.75 -0.93 0.35
N ARG A 414 26.81 -0.04 0.07
CA ARG A 414 25.56 0.11 0.83
C ARG A 414 24.48 -0.90 0.43
N ARG A 415 24.75 -1.74 -0.57
CA ARG A 415 23.80 -2.74 -1.09
C ARG A 415 24.09 -4.11 -0.47
N GLU A 416 23.05 -4.76 0.03
CA GLU A 416 23.18 -6.02 0.78
C GLU A 416 23.80 -7.13 -0.06
N ILE A 417 23.37 -7.30 -1.32
CA ILE A 417 23.89 -8.34 -2.24
C ILE A 417 25.41 -8.19 -2.44
N VAL A 418 25.87 -6.95 -2.69
CA VAL A 418 27.29 -6.67 -2.93
C VAL A 418 28.11 -6.90 -1.66
N ASN A 419 27.59 -6.52 -0.49
CA ASN A 419 28.27 -6.74 0.78
C ASN A 419 28.33 -8.25 1.13
N ALA A 420 27.24 -8.99 0.92
CA ALA A 420 27.23 -10.45 1.02
C ALA A 420 28.25 -11.08 0.06
N GLY A 421 28.34 -10.59 -1.17
CA GLY A 421 29.33 -11.01 -2.16
C GLY A 421 30.76 -10.76 -1.68
N ALA A 422 31.03 -9.63 -1.02
CA ALA A 422 32.32 -9.35 -0.40
C ALA A 422 32.68 -10.39 0.66
N MET A 423 31.73 -10.75 1.53
CA MET A 423 31.94 -11.78 2.56
C MET A 423 32.24 -13.14 1.94
N ILE A 424 31.49 -13.52 0.90
CA ILE A 424 31.68 -14.79 0.19
C ILE A 424 33.05 -14.80 -0.51
N ALA A 425 33.37 -13.78 -1.30
CA ALA A 425 34.65 -13.68 -2.00
C ALA A 425 35.85 -13.75 -1.04
N ARG A 426 35.73 -13.19 0.17
CA ARG A 426 36.77 -13.28 1.19
C ARG A 426 36.88 -14.66 1.82
N ASP A 427 35.75 -15.28 2.16
CA ASP A 427 35.72 -16.39 3.12
C ASP A 427 35.50 -17.78 2.46
N HIS A 428 35.17 -17.89 1.16
CA HIS A 428 34.83 -19.17 0.51
C HIS A 428 35.99 -20.19 0.40
N HIS A 429 37.24 -19.75 0.62
CA HIS A 429 38.41 -20.62 0.72
C HIS A 429 38.97 -20.76 2.14
N GLU A 430 38.30 -20.17 3.14
CA GLU A 430 38.58 -20.48 4.54
C GLU A 430 38.13 -21.92 4.85
N ARG A 431 38.85 -22.59 5.75
CA ARG A 431 38.56 -23.98 6.13
C ARG A 431 38.14 -24.03 7.58
N TRP A 432 37.15 -24.86 7.90
CA TRP A 432 36.60 -24.98 9.25
C TRP A 432 37.67 -25.17 10.35
N ASP A 433 38.76 -25.87 10.06
CA ASP A 433 39.86 -26.11 10.98
C ASP A 433 40.87 -24.96 11.13
N GLY A 434 40.78 -23.92 10.31
CA GLY A 434 41.69 -22.77 10.27
C GLY A 434 42.86 -22.91 9.29
N SER A 435 42.92 -23.98 8.49
CA SER A 435 43.99 -24.21 7.50
C SER A 435 43.77 -23.50 6.15
N GLY A 436 42.68 -22.75 6.02
CA GLY A 436 42.31 -22.02 4.81
C GLY A 436 43.00 -20.67 4.65
N TYR A 437 42.53 -19.88 3.68
CA TYR A 437 43.03 -18.55 3.36
C TYR A 437 41.85 -17.62 3.02
N PRO A 438 42.02 -16.29 3.11
CA PRO A 438 43.26 -15.52 3.32
C PRO A 438 43.63 -15.24 4.78
N SER A 439 42.71 -15.41 5.73
CA SER A 439 42.89 -14.98 7.13
C SER A 439 43.12 -16.15 8.10
N GLY A 440 42.89 -17.39 7.66
CA GLY A 440 43.04 -18.58 8.51
C GLY A 440 41.96 -18.65 9.59
N LYS A 441 40.75 -18.18 9.26
CA LYS A 441 39.61 -18.15 10.19
C LYS A 441 39.18 -19.55 10.56
N LYS A 442 38.73 -19.75 11.80
CA LYS A 442 38.34 -21.06 12.30
C LYS A 442 36.87 -21.12 12.72
N GLY A 443 36.20 -22.21 12.37
CA GLY A 443 34.83 -22.47 12.78
C GLY A 443 33.87 -21.35 12.37
N GLU A 444 33.18 -20.79 13.37
CA GLU A 444 32.17 -19.74 13.17
C GLU A 444 32.73 -18.34 12.91
N GLU A 445 34.06 -18.15 13.00
CA GLU A 445 34.72 -16.92 12.53
C GLU A 445 34.58 -16.74 11.01
N ILE A 446 34.39 -17.85 10.29
CA ILE A 446 34.04 -17.88 8.88
C ILE A 446 32.57 -17.52 8.76
N HIS A 447 32.27 -16.47 8.01
CA HIS A 447 30.89 -16.06 7.79
C HIS A 447 30.09 -17.24 7.20
N ILE A 448 28.85 -17.45 7.64
CA ILE A 448 28.03 -18.58 7.21
C ILE A 448 27.89 -18.64 5.68
N PHE A 449 27.84 -17.48 5.02
CA PHE A 449 27.78 -17.41 3.55
C PHE A 449 29.05 -17.97 2.90
N GLY A 450 30.24 -17.71 3.47
CA GLY A 450 31.49 -18.29 3.00
C GLY A 450 31.53 -19.81 3.21
N ARG A 451 31.04 -20.29 4.37
CA ARG A 451 30.94 -21.73 4.65
C ARG A 451 30.01 -22.47 3.69
N ILE A 452 28.88 -21.87 3.33
CA ILE A 452 27.93 -22.41 2.35
C ILE A 452 28.54 -22.41 0.94
N ALA A 453 29.15 -21.31 0.53
CA ALA A 453 29.79 -21.20 -0.78
C ALA A 453 30.94 -22.21 -0.96
N ALA A 454 31.76 -22.43 0.08
CA ALA A 454 32.87 -23.36 0.04
C ALA A 454 32.45 -24.80 -0.30
N ILE A 455 31.39 -25.31 0.34
CA ILE A 455 30.88 -26.66 0.05
C ILE A 455 30.17 -26.72 -1.31
N ALA A 456 29.45 -25.66 -1.69
CA ALA A 456 28.75 -25.59 -2.98
C ALA A 456 29.73 -25.59 -4.17
N ASP A 457 30.79 -24.78 -4.09
CA ASP A 457 31.83 -24.69 -5.12
C ASP A 457 32.60 -26.02 -5.26
N VAL A 458 33.04 -26.61 -4.15
CA VAL A 458 33.73 -27.91 -4.17
C VAL A 458 32.83 -29.00 -4.73
N TYR A 459 31.55 -29.01 -4.35
CA TYR A 459 30.59 -29.99 -4.87
C TYR A 459 30.44 -29.87 -6.39
N ASP A 460 30.16 -28.68 -6.91
CA ASP A 460 29.99 -28.45 -8.35
C ASP A 460 31.27 -28.78 -9.13
N SER A 461 32.42 -28.34 -8.63
CA SER A 461 33.74 -28.56 -9.22
C SER A 461 34.18 -30.03 -9.23
N MET A 462 33.71 -30.85 -8.28
CA MET A 462 33.93 -32.30 -8.29
C MET A 462 33.01 -33.06 -9.24
N ARG A 463 31.82 -32.54 -9.51
CA ARG A 463 30.82 -33.17 -10.36
C ARG A 463 30.94 -32.84 -11.85
N HIS A 464 31.83 -31.93 -12.22
CA HIS A 464 32.10 -31.55 -13.61
C HIS A 464 33.56 -31.82 -14.01
N GLU A 465 33.77 -32.02 -15.31
CA GLU A 465 35.10 -32.21 -15.88
C GLU A 465 35.90 -30.90 -15.83
N ARG A 466 37.16 -30.99 -15.41
CA ARG A 466 38.13 -29.89 -15.44
C ARG A 466 39.24 -30.25 -16.42
N CYS A 467 39.93 -29.24 -16.97
CA CYS A 467 41.02 -29.43 -17.93
C CYS A 467 42.15 -30.37 -17.46
N TYR A 468 42.26 -30.60 -16.15
CA TYR A 468 43.25 -31.48 -15.52
C TYR A 468 42.65 -32.71 -14.81
N ARG A 469 41.31 -32.93 -14.83
CA ARG A 469 40.65 -33.97 -14.02
C ARG A 469 39.25 -34.33 -14.53
N PRO A 470 38.90 -35.63 -14.70
CA PRO A 470 37.54 -36.03 -15.03
C PRO A 470 36.56 -35.75 -13.88
N ALA A 471 35.26 -35.71 -14.19
CA ALA A 471 34.18 -35.63 -13.19
C ALA A 471 34.16 -36.88 -12.30
N TYR A 472 33.89 -36.69 -11.01
CA TYR A 472 33.73 -37.77 -10.03
C TYR A 472 32.29 -38.28 -10.04
N SER A 473 32.13 -39.56 -9.71
CA SER A 473 30.81 -40.11 -9.41
C SER A 473 30.25 -39.50 -8.12
N LEU A 474 28.92 -39.46 -7.99
CA LEU A 474 28.25 -38.94 -6.80
C LEU A 474 28.78 -39.61 -5.51
N ASP A 475 28.94 -40.93 -5.52
CA ASP A 475 29.43 -41.69 -4.37
C ASP A 475 30.84 -41.25 -3.93
N GLU A 476 31.73 -40.97 -4.89
CA GLU A 476 33.08 -40.48 -4.60
C GLU A 476 33.06 -39.05 -4.03
N VAL A 477 32.22 -38.16 -4.56
CA VAL A 477 32.10 -36.79 -4.06
C VAL A 477 31.52 -36.78 -2.64
N VAL A 478 30.48 -37.58 -2.39
CA VAL A 478 29.87 -37.72 -1.07
C VAL A 478 30.88 -38.29 -0.07
N ALA A 479 31.65 -39.30 -0.46
CA ALA A 479 32.70 -39.86 0.39
C ALA A 479 33.78 -38.81 0.74
N GLU A 480 34.23 -38.02 -0.24
CA GLU A 480 35.23 -36.97 -0.02
C GLU A 480 34.70 -35.87 0.91
N ILE A 481 33.53 -35.31 0.63
CA ILE A 481 32.91 -34.25 1.45
C ILE A 481 32.71 -34.73 2.90
N ASN A 482 32.26 -35.97 3.09
CA ASN A 482 32.11 -36.57 4.42
C ASN A 482 33.46 -36.75 5.14
N SER A 483 34.53 -37.10 4.43
CA SER A 483 35.87 -37.24 5.01
C SER A 483 36.48 -35.91 5.49
N GLN A 484 35.99 -34.80 4.92
CA GLN A 484 36.39 -33.43 5.22
C GLN A 484 35.48 -32.74 6.27
N LYS A 485 34.51 -33.46 6.82
CA LYS A 485 33.62 -32.98 7.89
C LYS A 485 34.42 -32.53 9.12
N GLY A 486 34.26 -31.27 9.51
CA GLY A 486 34.98 -30.67 10.64
C GLY A 486 36.45 -30.34 10.36
N LYS A 487 36.91 -30.47 9.10
CA LYS A 487 38.24 -30.06 8.63
C LYS A 487 38.10 -28.92 7.63
N HIS A 488 37.67 -29.25 6.40
CA HIS A 488 37.38 -28.27 5.38
C HIS A 488 36.01 -27.62 5.66
N PHE A 489 35.00 -28.46 5.91
CA PHE A 489 33.60 -28.03 5.95
C PHE A 489 33.04 -28.03 7.36
N ASP A 490 32.08 -27.12 7.58
CA ASP A 490 31.24 -27.10 8.78
C ASP A 490 30.50 -28.44 8.94
N PRO A 491 30.64 -29.12 10.10
CA PRO A 491 29.97 -30.38 10.36
C PRO A 491 28.47 -30.35 10.10
N LYS A 492 27.79 -29.26 10.48
CA LYS A 492 26.35 -29.13 10.31
C LYS A 492 25.97 -28.97 8.83
N LEU A 493 26.78 -28.24 8.03
CA LEU A 493 26.52 -28.12 6.59
C LEU A 493 26.74 -29.44 5.85
N VAL A 494 27.71 -30.26 6.26
CA VAL A 494 27.88 -31.60 5.68
C VAL A 494 26.67 -32.48 5.98
N ASP A 495 26.11 -32.40 7.19
CA ASP A 495 24.87 -33.12 7.53
C ASP A 495 23.70 -32.64 6.66
N VAL A 496 23.54 -31.33 6.49
CA VAL A 496 22.53 -30.75 5.59
C VAL A 496 22.75 -31.22 4.15
N PHE A 497 23.97 -31.12 3.63
CA PHE A 497 24.35 -31.57 2.29
C PHE A 497 23.87 -32.99 2.04
N ASN A 498 24.18 -33.93 2.95
CA ASN A 498 23.76 -35.33 2.82
C ASN A 498 22.24 -35.53 2.79
N THR A 499 21.47 -34.64 3.42
CA THR A 499 20.00 -34.71 3.41
C THR A 499 19.35 -34.17 2.14
N VAL A 500 20.06 -33.32 1.38
CA VAL A 500 19.51 -32.63 0.20
C VAL A 500 20.16 -33.06 -1.12
N ILE A 501 20.99 -34.11 -1.11
CA ILE A 501 21.73 -34.60 -2.29
C ILE A 501 20.81 -34.73 -3.52
N ASP A 502 19.63 -35.34 -3.37
CA ASP A 502 18.70 -35.55 -4.48
C ASP A 502 18.21 -34.24 -5.12
N GLU A 503 18.05 -33.17 -4.32
CA GLU A 503 17.67 -31.84 -4.81
C GLU A 503 18.86 -31.17 -5.50
N LEU A 504 20.08 -31.35 -4.98
CA LEU A 504 21.29 -30.85 -5.64
C LEU A 504 21.52 -31.53 -7.00
N GLU A 505 21.27 -32.83 -7.11
CA GLU A 505 21.35 -33.56 -8.38
C GLU A 505 20.38 -33.05 -9.44
N GLN A 506 19.17 -32.68 -9.03
CA GLN A 506 18.19 -32.07 -9.93
C GLN A 506 18.67 -30.71 -10.45
N ILE A 507 19.38 -29.93 -9.63
CA ILE A 507 20.00 -28.67 -10.06
C ILE A 507 21.06 -28.94 -11.13
N LEU A 508 21.95 -29.91 -10.91
CA LEU A 508 23.01 -30.24 -11.87
C LEU A 508 22.41 -30.72 -13.21
N ALA A 509 21.42 -31.61 -13.17
CA ALA A 509 20.76 -32.14 -14.37
C ALA A 509 19.97 -31.08 -15.16
N ARG A 510 19.49 -30.02 -14.50
CA ARG A 510 18.78 -28.92 -15.17
C ARG A 510 19.74 -27.93 -15.84
N LEU A 511 20.98 -27.84 -15.36
CA LEU A 511 21.97 -26.84 -15.75
C LEU A 511 23.26 -27.51 -16.26
N GLU A 512 23.14 -28.40 -17.24
CA GLU A 512 24.26 -29.09 -17.87
C GLU A 512 25.19 -28.14 -18.64
N ASP A 513 26.48 -28.48 -18.74
CA ASP A 513 27.50 -27.73 -19.49
C ASP A 513 27.53 -28.04 -21.00
#